data_AF-A0A9D5V9B8-F1
#
_entry.id   AF-A0A9D5V9B8-F1
#
_cell.length_a   1.000
_cell.length_b   1.000
_cell.length_c   1.000
_cell.angle_alpha   90.00
_cell.angle_beta   90.00
_cell.angle_gamma   90.00
#
_symmetry.space_group_name_H-M   'P 1'
#
loop_
_entity.id
_entity.type
_entity.pdbx_description
1 polymer ?
#
loop_
_entity_poly.entity_id
_entity_poly.type
_entity_poly.pdbx_seq_one_letter_code
_entity_poly.pdbx_strand_id
1 'polypeptide(L)'
;MFVLALSFAWPLPSVAWSDDGAELQAGLAAYEVQDWPVALRHLLPLAVKGDAEAQYRISRMYFEGWGLPKDACASTIWAEKAARQGHPFGAWSMSFAYDMPSGVRRNQEMAYRWMVYADKMGAPKAKENLDFMAGELTPEERAAIDEDMKTWDPSKLPAPEYFVIDKSVVNDTELYFTLHAYLKVGPCD
;
A
#
# COMPACT_ATOMS: atom_id res chain seq x y z
N MET A 1 -39.53 12.50 -56.19
CA MET A 1 -39.06 11.48 -55.23
C MET A 1 -37.81 12.05 -54.55
N PHE A 2 -37.98 12.74 -53.42
CA PHE A 2 -36.88 13.27 -52.60
C PHE A 2 -36.84 12.44 -51.33
N VAL A 3 -35.74 11.70 -51.12
CA VAL A 3 -35.50 10.99 -49.85
C VAL A 3 -34.67 11.92 -48.98
N LEU A 4 -35.30 12.52 -47.98
CA LEU A 4 -34.63 13.24 -46.90
C LEU A 4 -34.01 12.20 -45.97
N ALA A 5 -32.69 12.11 -45.97
CA ALA A 5 -31.95 11.36 -44.96
C ALA A 5 -31.91 12.18 -43.66
N LEU A 6 -32.66 11.75 -42.65
CA LEU A 6 -32.54 12.24 -41.28
C LEU A 6 -31.32 11.60 -40.64
N SER A 7 -30.22 12.35 -40.55
CA SER A 7 -29.04 11.97 -39.79
C SER A 7 -29.34 12.10 -38.28
N PHE A 8 -29.78 11.01 -37.65
CA PHE A 8 -29.80 10.92 -36.20
C PHE A 8 -28.38 10.68 -35.69
N ALA A 9 -27.67 11.77 -35.36
CA ALA A 9 -26.46 11.70 -34.53
C ALA A 9 -26.90 11.54 -33.07
N TRP A 10 -26.99 10.30 -32.60
CA TRP A 10 -27.06 10.03 -31.17
C TRP A 10 -25.67 10.28 -30.59
N PRO A 11 -25.47 11.21 -29.64
CA PRO A 11 -24.21 11.28 -28.94
C PRO A 11 -24.07 9.98 -28.14
N LEU A 12 -23.07 9.17 -28.46
CA LEU A 12 -22.67 8.09 -27.58
C LEU A 12 -22.32 8.71 -26.22
N PRO A 13 -22.75 8.13 -25.08
CA PRO A 13 -22.26 8.57 -23.79
C PRO A 13 -20.74 8.44 -23.81
N SER A 14 -20.04 9.56 -23.64
CA SER A 14 -18.60 9.55 -23.47
C SER A 14 -18.30 8.76 -22.19
N VAL A 15 -17.94 7.49 -22.34
CA VAL A 15 -17.10 6.82 -21.35
C VAL A 15 -15.81 7.64 -21.35
N ALA A 16 -15.71 8.57 -20.41
CA ALA A 16 -14.46 9.21 -20.09
C ALA A 16 -13.58 8.09 -19.54
N TRP A 17 -12.67 7.58 -20.38
CA TRP A 17 -11.55 6.77 -19.91
C TRP A 17 -10.87 7.63 -18.84
N SER A 18 -10.85 7.18 -17.58
CA SER A 18 -10.07 7.88 -16.58
C SER A 18 -8.60 7.77 -17.02
N ASP A 19 -7.93 8.89 -17.19
CA ASP A 19 -6.49 8.94 -17.54
C ASP A 19 -5.60 8.27 -16.47
N ASP A 20 -6.19 7.78 -15.37
CA ASP A 20 -5.55 7.09 -14.24
C ASP A 20 -4.55 5.99 -14.66
N GLY A 21 -4.84 5.23 -15.73
CA GLY A 21 -3.89 4.24 -16.25
C GLY A 21 -2.64 4.85 -16.89
N ALA A 22 -2.80 5.98 -17.60
CA ALA A 22 -1.68 6.72 -18.18
C ALA A 22 -0.89 7.48 -17.10
N GLU A 23 -1.59 8.03 -16.12
CA GLU A 23 -0.99 8.67 -14.94
C GLU A 23 -0.17 7.66 -14.12
N LEU A 24 -0.67 6.42 -13.93
CA LEU A 24 0.06 5.37 -13.24
C LEU A 24 1.34 5.03 -13.99
N GLN A 25 1.26 4.84 -15.31
CA GLN A 25 2.42 4.56 -16.15
C GLN A 25 3.47 5.69 -16.08
N ALA A 26 3.04 6.96 -16.16
CA ALA A 26 3.92 8.10 -16.04
C ALA A 26 4.60 8.17 -14.67
N GLY A 27 3.84 7.94 -13.59
CA GLY A 27 4.35 7.89 -12.23
C GLY A 27 5.36 6.75 -12.00
N LEU A 28 5.08 5.55 -12.52
CA LEU A 28 5.99 4.41 -12.45
C LEU A 28 7.25 4.64 -13.28
N ALA A 29 7.14 5.18 -14.50
CA ALA A 29 8.30 5.50 -15.32
C ALA A 29 9.23 6.51 -14.61
N ALA A 30 8.66 7.55 -13.99
CA ALA A 30 9.40 8.52 -13.19
C ALA A 30 10.03 7.87 -11.94
N TYR A 31 9.32 6.95 -11.29
CA TYR A 31 9.83 6.19 -10.14
C TYR A 31 11.05 5.34 -10.50
N GLU A 32 11.02 4.64 -11.64
CA GLU A 32 12.13 3.79 -12.09
C GLU A 32 13.39 4.59 -12.43
N VAL A 33 13.24 5.83 -12.93
CA VAL A 33 14.37 6.74 -13.18
C VAL A 33 14.71 7.64 -11.98
N GLN A 34 14.08 7.40 -10.82
CA GLN A 34 14.31 8.12 -9.56
C GLN A 34 13.98 9.62 -9.62
N ASP A 35 13.07 10.03 -10.50
CA ASP A 35 12.50 11.37 -10.52
C ASP A 35 11.37 11.45 -9.49
N TRP A 36 11.74 11.55 -8.21
CA TRP A 36 10.79 11.50 -7.09
C TRP A 36 9.73 12.61 -7.12
N PRO A 37 10.04 13.86 -7.47
CA PRO A 37 9.01 14.89 -7.62
C PRO A 37 7.96 14.54 -8.67
N VAL A 38 8.38 14.04 -9.84
CA VAL A 38 7.43 13.64 -10.90
C VAL A 38 6.67 12.38 -10.50
N ALA A 39 7.35 11.38 -9.93
CA ALA A 39 6.71 10.17 -9.42
C ALA A 39 5.63 10.51 -8.39
N LEU A 40 5.94 11.36 -7.42
CA LEU A 40 4.99 11.79 -6.38
C LEU A 40 3.77 12.50 -6.99
N ARG A 41 4.00 13.40 -7.96
CA ARG A 41 2.93 14.16 -8.63
C ARG A 41 1.89 13.24 -9.28
N HIS A 42 2.33 12.13 -9.88
CA HIS A 42 1.45 11.19 -10.56
C HIS A 42 0.88 10.10 -9.62
N LEU A 43 1.71 9.55 -8.73
CA LEU A 43 1.34 8.41 -7.89
C LEU A 43 0.46 8.80 -6.70
N LEU A 44 0.68 9.95 -6.08
CA LEU A 44 -0.07 10.33 -4.87
C LEU A 44 -1.59 10.45 -5.12
N PRO A 45 -2.07 11.14 -6.18
CA PRO A 45 -3.50 11.21 -6.46
C PRO A 45 -4.13 9.82 -6.66
N LEU A 46 -3.42 8.90 -7.32
CA LEU A 46 -3.87 7.53 -7.54
C LEU A 46 -3.91 6.73 -6.24
N ALA A 47 -2.89 6.87 -5.39
CA ALA A 47 -2.85 6.23 -4.09
C ALA A 47 -4.03 6.67 -3.20
N VAL A 48 -4.35 7.97 -3.23
CA VAL A 48 -5.53 8.55 -2.54
C VAL A 48 -6.85 8.02 -3.11
N LYS A 49 -6.93 7.79 -4.43
CA LYS A 49 -8.10 7.17 -5.08
C LYS A 49 -8.25 5.68 -4.80
N GLY A 50 -7.21 5.03 -4.27
CA GLY A 50 -7.26 3.62 -3.92
C GLY A 50 -6.37 2.70 -4.77
N ASP A 51 -5.60 3.21 -5.73
CA ASP A 51 -4.77 2.36 -6.59
C ASP A 51 -3.68 1.63 -5.77
N ALA A 52 -3.72 0.30 -5.77
CA ALA A 52 -2.89 -0.52 -4.88
C ALA A 52 -1.39 -0.45 -5.22
N GLU A 53 -1.03 -0.35 -6.50
CA GLU A 53 0.36 -0.20 -6.94
C GLU A 53 0.89 1.18 -6.51
N ALA A 54 0.12 2.24 -6.75
CA ALA A 54 0.48 3.58 -6.31
C ALA A 54 0.61 3.67 -4.79
N GLN A 55 -0.29 3.05 -4.03
CA GLN A 55 -0.18 2.96 -2.56
C GLN A 55 1.11 2.28 -2.11
N TYR A 56 1.49 1.17 -2.74
CA TYR A 56 2.76 0.50 -2.44
C TYR A 56 3.97 1.37 -2.79
N ARG A 57 3.95 2.08 -3.93
CA ARG A 57 5.04 3.00 -4.30
C ARG A 57 5.17 4.15 -3.32
N ILE A 58 4.07 4.75 -2.88
CA ILE A 58 4.07 5.79 -1.85
C ILE A 58 4.61 5.23 -0.53
N SER A 59 4.22 4.01 -0.14
CA SER A 59 4.78 3.32 1.03
C SER A 59 6.31 3.21 0.96
N ARG A 60 6.84 2.73 -0.18
CA ARG A 60 8.29 2.64 -0.42
C ARG A 60 8.98 4.01 -0.37
N MET A 61 8.35 5.05 -0.92
CA MET A 61 8.90 6.41 -0.85
C MET A 61 9.03 6.91 0.59
N TYR A 62 8.03 6.66 1.44
CA TYR A 62 8.13 6.96 2.87
C TYR A 62 9.16 6.09 3.60
N PHE A 63 9.26 4.80 3.28
CA PHE A 63 10.23 3.91 3.95
C PHE A 63 11.68 4.32 3.69
N GLU A 64 11.98 4.71 2.45
CA GLU A 64 13.33 5.03 2.01
C GLU A 64 13.67 6.53 2.09
N GLY A 65 12.66 7.40 2.22
CA GLY A 65 12.82 8.85 2.18
C GLY A 65 13.01 9.41 0.77
N TRP A 66 12.36 8.81 -0.24
CA TRP A 66 12.49 9.19 -1.65
C TRP A 66 11.49 10.27 -2.03
N GLY A 67 11.95 11.53 -2.08
CA GLY A 67 11.10 12.68 -2.35
C GLY A 67 10.06 12.98 -1.25
N LEU A 68 10.05 12.18 -0.20
CA LEU A 68 9.25 12.32 1.01
C LEU A 68 10.17 12.18 2.23
N PRO A 69 9.86 12.78 3.38
CA PRO A 69 10.54 12.48 4.63
C PRO A 69 10.41 10.99 4.97
N LYS A 70 11.47 10.39 5.50
CA LYS A 70 11.42 9.01 5.95
C LYS A 70 10.44 8.88 7.12
N ASP A 71 9.47 8.00 6.99
CA ASP A 71 8.39 7.78 7.97
C ASP A 71 7.92 6.33 7.89
N ALA A 72 8.36 5.51 8.86
CA ALA A 72 8.07 4.09 8.88
C ALA A 72 6.57 3.82 9.05
N CYS A 73 5.88 4.68 9.80
CA CYS A 73 4.50 4.48 10.11
C CYS A 73 3.58 4.87 8.95
N ALA A 74 3.84 6.02 8.31
CA ALA A 74 3.17 6.39 7.07
C ALA A 74 3.40 5.32 5.99
N SER A 75 4.63 4.81 5.88
CA SER A 75 4.94 3.67 5.02
C SER A 75 4.05 2.46 5.33
N THR A 76 3.91 2.09 6.60
CA THR A 76 3.10 0.93 7.00
C THR A 76 1.61 1.14 6.71
N ILE A 77 1.08 2.35 6.89
CA ILE A 77 -0.31 2.68 6.55
C ILE A 77 -0.56 2.49 5.04
N TRP A 78 0.32 3.01 4.19
CA TRP A 78 0.18 2.87 2.74
C TRP A 78 0.39 1.43 2.26
N ALA A 79 1.36 0.71 2.85
CA ALA A 79 1.57 -0.71 2.59
C ALA A 79 0.33 -1.53 2.94
N GLU A 80 -0.29 -1.24 4.09
CA GLU A 80 -1.49 -1.93 4.54
C GLU A 80 -2.65 -1.73 3.55
N LYS A 81 -2.87 -0.50 3.09
CA LYS A 81 -3.92 -0.20 2.10
C LYS A 81 -3.72 -1.02 0.83
N ALA A 82 -2.48 -1.13 0.35
CA ALA A 82 -2.15 -1.96 -0.81
C ALA A 82 -2.38 -3.46 -0.49
N ALA A 83 -1.90 -3.92 0.66
CA ALA A 83 -1.99 -5.31 1.10
C ALA A 83 -3.44 -5.80 1.23
N ARG A 84 -4.33 -4.96 1.75
CA ARG A 84 -5.78 -5.26 1.89
C ARG A 84 -6.49 -5.43 0.55
N GLN A 85 -5.89 -4.94 -0.54
CA GLN A 85 -6.35 -5.12 -1.92
C GLN A 85 -5.67 -6.31 -2.62
N GLY A 86 -4.86 -7.10 -1.91
CA GLY A 86 -4.12 -8.23 -2.48
C GLY A 86 -2.81 -7.86 -3.15
N HIS A 87 -2.28 -6.65 -2.91
CA HIS A 87 -0.99 -6.28 -3.47
C HIS A 87 0.15 -7.10 -2.84
N PRO A 88 0.91 -7.89 -3.62
CA PRO A 88 1.89 -8.83 -3.09
C PRO A 88 2.98 -8.15 -2.26
N PHE A 89 3.55 -7.07 -2.78
CA PHE A 89 4.58 -6.34 -2.05
C PHE A 89 4.02 -5.56 -0.85
N GLY A 90 2.75 -5.18 -0.89
CA GLY A 90 2.10 -4.55 0.27
C GLY A 90 1.99 -5.54 1.42
N ALA A 91 1.52 -6.76 1.13
CA ALA A 91 1.46 -7.84 2.11
C ALA A 91 2.84 -8.23 2.64
N TRP A 92 3.84 -8.30 1.75
CA TRP A 92 5.23 -8.55 2.14
C TRP A 92 5.78 -7.47 3.08
N SER A 93 5.53 -6.19 2.77
CA SER A 93 5.90 -5.07 3.65
C SER A 93 5.19 -5.14 5.01
N MET A 94 3.91 -5.53 5.04
CA MET A 94 3.17 -5.70 6.29
C MET A 94 3.74 -6.81 7.17
N SER A 95 4.21 -7.91 6.58
CA SER A 95 4.87 -8.96 7.35
C SER A 95 6.08 -8.43 8.11
N PHE A 96 6.94 -7.67 7.44
CA PHE A 96 8.08 -7.03 8.10
C PHE A 96 7.70 -5.93 9.07
N ALA A 97 6.59 -5.22 8.83
CA ALA A 97 6.10 -4.24 9.78
C ALA A 97 5.76 -4.90 11.13
N TYR A 98 5.19 -6.10 11.13
CA TYR A 98 4.90 -6.82 12.37
C TYR A 98 6.11 -7.52 13.01
N ASP A 99 7.22 -7.70 12.27
CA ASP A 99 8.44 -8.36 12.79
C ASP A 99 9.47 -7.35 13.32
N MET A 100 9.54 -6.16 12.71
CA MET A 100 10.54 -5.12 13.01
C MET A 100 9.93 -3.84 13.60
N PRO A 101 10.72 -2.97 14.26
CA PRO A 101 10.25 -1.63 14.65
C PRO A 101 9.85 -0.81 13.41
N SER A 102 8.54 -0.63 13.19
CA SER A 102 7.97 -0.11 11.93
C SER A 102 6.74 0.78 12.10
N GLY A 103 6.43 1.14 13.34
CA GLY A 103 5.20 1.85 13.69
C GLY A 103 4.03 0.96 14.07
N VAL A 104 4.13 -0.37 13.93
CA VAL A 104 3.10 -1.32 14.40
C VAL A 104 3.63 -2.17 15.55
N ARG A 105 2.76 -2.56 16.49
CA ARG A 105 3.09 -3.52 17.56
C ARG A 105 3.60 -4.83 16.99
N ARG A 106 4.85 -5.17 17.34
CA ARG A 106 5.46 -6.45 16.97
C ARG A 106 4.54 -7.60 17.35
N ASN A 107 4.27 -8.48 16.40
CA ASN A 107 3.42 -9.65 16.57
C ASN A 107 3.84 -10.71 15.54
N GLN A 108 4.50 -11.77 16.01
CA GLN A 108 5.05 -12.79 15.11
C GLN A 108 3.98 -13.59 14.36
N GLU A 109 2.85 -13.87 14.99
CA GLU A 109 1.74 -14.55 14.31
C GLU A 109 1.19 -13.69 13.17
N MET A 110 1.02 -12.38 13.39
CA MET A 110 0.57 -11.46 12.35
C MET A 110 1.62 -11.28 11.25
N ALA A 111 2.91 -11.21 11.59
CA ALA A 111 3.99 -11.20 10.61
C ALA A 111 3.93 -12.44 9.70
N TYR A 112 3.75 -13.62 10.30
CA TYR A 112 3.62 -14.88 9.57
C TYR A 112 2.37 -14.91 8.69
N ARG A 113 1.20 -14.51 9.21
CA ARG A 113 -0.06 -14.43 8.43
C ARG A 113 0.09 -13.54 7.19
N TRP A 114 0.67 -12.37 7.34
CA TRP A 114 0.93 -11.46 6.22
C TRP A 114 1.93 -12.04 5.21
N MET A 115 2.94 -12.79 5.66
CA MET A 115 3.87 -13.46 4.74
C MET A 115 3.20 -14.61 3.99
N VAL A 116 2.35 -15.42 4.65
CA VAL A 116 1.57 -16.48 3.99
C VAL A 116 0.66 -15.87 2.92
N TYR A 117 0.04 -14.74 3.24
CA TYR A 117 -0.75 -14.00 2.25
C TYR A 117 0.08 -13.40 1.12
N ALA A 118 1.27 -12.87 1.43
CA ALA A 118 2.19 -12.36 0.42
C ALA A 118 2.60 -13.47 -0.56
N ASP A 119 2.93 -14.66 -0.07
CA ASP A 119 3.23 -15.84 -0.90
C ASP A 119 2.04 -16.20 -1.80
N LYS A 120 0.83 -16.26 -1.21
CA LYS A 120 -0.42 -16.52 -1.96
C LYS A 120 -0.67 -15.48 -3.06
N MET A 121 -0.31 -14.22 -2.84
CA MET A 121 -0.44 -13.14 -3.83
C MET A 121 0.76 -13.06 -4.81
N GLY A 122 1.77 -13.92 -4.65
CA GLY A 122 2.92 -14.00 -5.56
C GLY A 122 4.06 -13.04 -5.24
N ALA A 123 4.22 -12.62 -3.98
CA ALA A 123 5.34 -11.78 -3.57
C ALA A 123 6.68 -12.53 -3.75
N PRO A 124 7.70 -11.88 -4.36
CA PRO A 124 9.01 -12.49 -4.53
C PRO A 124 9.64 -12.88 -3.20
N LYS A 125 10.31 -14.05 -3.14
CA LYS A 125 10.99 -14.58 -1.96
C LYS A 125 10.10 -14.79 -0.72
N ALA A 126 8.77 -14.73 -0.85
CA ALA A 126 7.87 -14.92 0.29
C ALA A 126 8.06 -16.31 0.93
N LYS A 127 8.11 -17.36 0.10
CA LYS A 127 8.41 -18.73 0.55
C LYS A 127 9.71 -18.87 1.34
N GLU A 128 10.79 -18.24 0.90
CA GLU A 128 12.08 -18.27 1.62
C GLU A 128 11.97 -17.61 3.00
N ASN A 129 11.24 -16.48 3.08
CA ASN A 129 11.02 -15.78 4.34
C ASN A 129 10.04 -16.53 5.27
N LEU A 130 9.08 -17.29 4.72
CA LEU A 130 8.17 -18.13 5.51
C LEU A 130 8.92 -19.17 6.32
N ASP A 131 9.91 -19.84 5.72
CA ASP A 131 10.71 -20.87 6.42
C ASP A 131 11.50 -20.25 7.58
N PHE A 132 12.04 -19.04 7.39
CA PHE A 132 12.71 -18.29 8.46
C PHE A 132 11.74 -17.90 9.59
N MET A 133 10.61 -17.28 9.24
CA MET A 133 9.59 -16.84 10.21
C MET A 133 8.93 -18.02 10.93
N ALA A 134 8.80 -19.18 10.28
CA ALA A 134 8.27 -20.39 10.90
C ALA A 134 9.11 -20.85 12.09
N GLY A 135 10.41 -20.55 12.12
CA GLY A 135 11.30 -20.87 13.24
C GLY A 135 11.01 -20.09 14.53
N GLU A 136 10.32 -18.95 14.43
CA GLU A 136 9.91 -18.11 15.56
C GLU A 136 8.59 -18.56 16.21
N LEU A 137 7.90 -19.52 15.58
CA LEU A 137 6.60 -20.05 16.02
C LEU A 137 6.72 -21.52 16.46
N THR A 138 5.87 -21.93 17.39
CA THR A 138 5.66 -23.34 17.73
C THR A 138 4.91 -24.07 16.60
N PRO A 139 5.06 -25.41 16.46
CA PRO A 139 4.26 -26.20 15.53
C PRO A 139 2.75 -26.01 15.71
N GLU A 140 2.30 -25.86 16.95
CA GLU A 140 0.90 -25.65 17.31
C GLU A 140 0.39 -24.29 16.81
N GLU A 141 1.15 -23.21 17.03
CA GLU A 141 0.81 -21.87 16.53
C GLU A 141 0.74 -21.85 15.00
N ARG A 142 1.70 -22.49 14.32
CA ARG A 142 1.67 -22.58 12.85
C ARG A 142 0.45 -23.33 12.33
N ALA A 143 0.12 -24.47 12.92
CA ALA A 143 -1.05 -25.26 12.49
C ALA A 143 -2.36 -24.48 12.71
N ALA A 144 -2.47 -23.73 13.81
CA ALA A 144 -3.61 -22.85 14.04
C ALA A 144 -3.68 -21.71 13.01
N ILE A 145 -2.54 -21.08 12.70
CA ILE A 145 -2.48 -20.05 11.67
C ILE A 145 -2.88 -20.61 10.29
N ASP A 146 -2.35 -21.77 9.90
CA ASP A 146 -2.65 -22.41 8.61
C ASP A 146 -4.15 -22.73 8.47
N GLU A 147 -4.80 -23.17 9.56
CA GLU A 147 -6.25 -23.39 9.59
C GLU A 147 -7.01 -22.07 9.39
N ASP A 148 -6.66 -21.03 10.16
CA ASP A 148 -7.28 -19.70 10.08
C ASP A 148 -7.10 -19.06 8.70
N MET A 149 -5.92 -19.24 8.07
CA MET A 149 -5.59 -18.67 6.76
C MET A 149 -6.49 -19.16 5.62
N LYS A 150 -7.23 -20.26 5.82
CA LYS A 150 -8.24 -20.73 4.86
C LYS A 150 -9.39 -19.74 4.69
N THR A 151 -9.72 -18.98 5.73
CA THR A 151 -10.82 -18.01 5.74
C THR A 151 -10.37 -16.57 5.99
N TRP A 152 -9.06 -16.36 6.17
CA TRP A 152 -8.48 -15.07 6.46
C TRP A 152 -8.69 -14.07 5.33
N ASP A 153 -9.23 -12.91 5.69
CA ASP A 153 -9.60 -11.84 4.78
C ASP A 153 -9.02 -10.52 5.32
N PRO A 154 -7.90 -10.03 4.77
CA PRO A 154 -7.24 -8.84 5.26
C PRO A 154 -8.11 -7.58 5.09
N SER A 155 -9.08 -7.57 4.17
CA SER A 155 -9.98 -6.43 4.00
C SER A 155 -10.88 -6.18 5.22
N LYS A 156 -11.08 -7.20 6.05
CA LYS A 156 -11.93 -7.16 7.25
C LYS A 156 -11.18 -6.96 8.56
N LEU A 157 -9.85 -6.94 8.53
CA LEU A 157 -9.07 -6.73 9.74
C LEU A 157 -9.38 -5.34 10.34
N PRO A 158 -9.41 -5.19 11.68
CA PRO A 158 -9.38 -3.87 12.26
C PRO A 158 -8.11 -3.15 11.83
N ALA A 159 -8.11 -1.81 11.86
CA ALA A 159 -6.87 -1.07 11.68
C ALA A 159 -5.86 -1.50 12.77
N PRO A 160 -4.58 -1.70 12.44
CA PRO A 160 -3.58 -2.13 13.40
C PRO A 160 -3.33 -1.05 14.44
N GLU A 161 -2.91 -1.48 15.63
CA GLU A 161 -2.43 -0.56 16.67
C GLU A 161 -1.08 0.02 16.24
N TYR A 162 -1.11 1.22 15.68
CA TYR A 162 0.10 1.98 15.40
C TYR A 162 0.66 2.60 16.69
N PHE A 163 1.97 2.54 16.87
CA PHE A 163 2.67 3.21 17.98
C PHE A 163 2.80 4.72 17.71
N VAL A 164 2.87 5.50 18.79
CA VAL A 164 3.13 6.94 18.79
C VAL A 164 4.42 7.18 19.59
N ILE A 165 5.52 7.59 18.96
CA ILE A 165 6.79 8.04 19.59
C ILE A 165 6.81 9.57 19.89
N ASP A 166 6.58 9.98 21.14
CA ASP A 166 6.89 11.33 21.69
C ASP A 166 7.26 12.49 20.71
N LYS A 167 6.29 13.37 20.47
CA LYS A 167 6.26 14.55 19.59
C LYS A 167 7.32 15.65 19.83
N SER A 168 8.32 15.44 20.66
CA SER A 168 9.30 16.48 21.03
C SER A 168 10.36 16.81 19.95
N VAL A 169 10.32 16.20 18.75
CA VAL A 169 11.47 16.18 17.82
C VAL A 169 11.26 16.82 16.43
N VAL A 170 10.06 17.27 16.01
CA VAL A 170 9.88 17.66 14.59
C VAL A 170 9.52 19.14 14.38
N ASN A 171 10.36 19.82 13.59
CA ASN A 171 10.24 21.22 13.20
C ASN A 171 9.72 21.36 11.75
N ASP A 172 8.98 22.45 11.51
CA ASP A 172 8.07 22.72 10.39
C ASP A 172 8.59 22.54 8.95
N THR A 173 7.73 22.01 8.06
CA THR A 173 7.60 22.49 6.67
C THR A 173 6.28 22.08 6.00
N GLU A 174 5.61 23.05 5.38
CA GLU A 174 4.20 23.06 4.96
C GLU A 174 3.76 22.05 3.87
N LEU A 175 4.67 21.33 3.22
CA LEU A 175 4.28 20.24 2.31
C LEU A 175 3.85 18.96 3.06
N TYR A 176 4.35 18.79 4.29
CA TYR A 176 4.05 17.67 5.17
C TYR A 176 2.56 17.62 5.58
N PHE A 177 1.93 18.79 5.77
CA PHE A 177 0.55 18.89 6.24
C PHE A 177 -0.49 18.49 5.19
N THR A 178 -0.26 18.79 3.90
CA THR A 178 -1.23 18.40 2.85
C THR A 178 -1.20 16.90 2.59
N LEU A 179 -0.05 16.25 2.77
CA LEU A 179 0.11 14.80 2.64
C LEU A 179 -0.43 14.04 3.87
N HIS A 180 -0.22 14.59 5.07
CA HIS A 180 -0.79 14.08 6.32
C HIS A 180 -2.30 14.33 6.45
N ALA A 181 -2.87 15.36 5.81
CA ALA A 181 -4.31 15.67 5.92
C ALA A 181 -5.24 14.65 5.23
N TYR A 182 -4.74 13.86 4.26
CA TYR A 182 -5.52 12.80 3.60
C TYR A 182 -5.51 11.47 4.37
N LEU A 183 -4.67 11.38 5.40
CA LEU A 183 -4.71 10.34 6.40
C LEU A 183 -5.49 10.96 7.59
N LYS A 184 -6.67 10.45 7.96
CA LYS A 184 -7.29 10.73 9.28
C LYS A 184 -6.46 10.11 10.43
N VAL A 185 -5.15 10.21 10.33
CA VAL A 185 -4.18 9.51 11.15
C VAL A 185 -3.13 10.57 11.38
N GLY A 186 -3.00 11.03 12.63
CA GLY A 186 -1.87 11.88 12.99
C GLY A 186 -0.56 11.18 12.65
N PRO A 187 0.57 11.91 12.57
CA PRO A 187 1.87 11.27 12.47
C PRO A 187 1.94 10.21 13.58
N CYS A 188 2.14 8.98 13.13
CA CYS A 188 2.54 7.92 14.02
C CYS A 188 4.03 8.16 14.15
N ASP A 189 4.42 8.78 15.24
CA ASP A 189 5.82 9.13 15.41
C ASP A 189 6.69 7.86 15.50
#